data_AF-A0A1A8ZIP7-F1
#
_entry.id   AF-A0A1A8ZIP7-F1
#
_cell.length_a   1.000
_cell.length_b   1.000
_cell.length_c   1.000
_cell.angle_alpha   90.00
_cell.angle_beta   90.00
_cell.angle_gamma   90.00
#
_symmetry.space_group_name_H-M   'P 1'
#
loop_
_entity.id
_entity.type
_entity.pdbx_description
1 polymer ?
#
loop_
_entity_poly.entity_id
_entity_poly.type
_entity_poly.pdbx_seq_one_letter_code
_entity_poly.pdbx_strand_id
1 'polypeptide(L)'
;MDPARRAAWDAYLTVRVGLLPDLEVLRVEDRRVAGKLAGLAVRLRQQAPLWPAYGERLVIVVSRARELQRAGDRTGLTAVLRIMLRWLFRLSRGAARLPGGQH
;
A
#
# COMPACT_ATOMS: atom_id res chain seq x y z
N MET A 1 0.60 -7.46 20.26
CA MET A 1 0.69 -7.62 18.79
C MET A 1 2.05 -7.12 18.37
N ASP A 2 2.83 -7.91 17.65
CA ASP A 2 4.16 -7.53 17.13
C ASP A 2 4.08 -6.19 16.35
N PRO A 3 5.00 -5.22 16.58
CA PRO A 3 4.97 -3.91 15.93
C PRO A 3 4.96 -3.98 14.40
N ALA A 4 5.71 -4.91 13.79
CA ALA A 4 5.74 -5.08 12.35
C ALA A 4 4.39 -5.56 11.81
N ARG A 5 3.74 -6.50 12.49
CA ARG A 5 2.39 -6.98 12.15
C ARG A 5 1.32 -5.92 12.32
N ARG A 6 1.38 -5.13 13.40
CA ARG A 6 0.43 -4.02 13.64
C ARG A 6 0.57 -2.94 12.56
N ALA A 7 1.79 -2.52 12.27
CA ALA A 7 2.06 -1.55 11.20
C ALA A 7 1.50 -2.02 9.85
N ALA A 8 1.65 -3.31 9.52
CA ALA A 8 1.15 -3.87 8.28
C ALA A 8 -0.39 -3.91 8.25
N TRP A 9 -1.02 -4.20 9.39
CA TRP A 9 -2.48 -4.17 9.54
C TRP A 9 -3.05 -2.76 9.38
N ASP A 10 -2.43 -1.75 9.98
CA ASP A 10 -2.90 -0.36 9.89
C ASP A 10 -2.75 0.20 8.46
N ALA A 11 -1.65 -0.14 7.79
CA ALA A 11 -1.47 0.16 6.37
C ALA A 11 -2.49 -0.59 5.49
N TYR A 12 -2.75 -1.87 5.78
CA TYR A 12 -3.78 -2.66 5.10
C TYR A 12 -5.15 -2.00 5.21
N LEU A 13 -5.56 -1.57 6.41
CA LEU A 13 -6.83 -0.87 6.63
C LEU A 13 -6.87 0.45 5.87
N THR A 14 -5.80 1.24 5.88
CA THR A 14 -5.71 2.48 5.10
C THR A 14 -6.05 2.23 3.62
N VAL A 15 -5.55 1.14 3.04
CA VAL A 15 -5.84 0.79 1.64
C VAL A 15 -7.25 0.21 1.50
N ARG A 16 -7.63 -0.77 2.33
CA ARG A 16 -8.86 -1.57 2.18
C ARG A 16 -10.13 -0.77 2.43
N VAL A 17 -10.13 0.04 3.49
CA VAL A 17 -11.31 0.79 3.96
C VAL A 17 -11.19 2.29 3.68
N GLY A 18 -10.00 2.77 3.30
CA GLY A 18 -9.76 4.17 2.96
C GLY A 18 -9.62 4.41 1.46
N LEU A 19 -8.50 4.00 0.86
CA LEU A 19 -8.17 4.36 -0.53
C LEU A 19 -9.03 3.66 -1.58
N LEU A 20 -9.26 2.35 -1.45
CA LEU A 20 -10.05 1.62 -2.45
C LEU A 20 -11.50 2.11 -2.53
N PRO A 21 -12.23 2.29 -1.40
CA PRO A 21 -13.57 2.87 -1.44
C PRO A 21 -13.58 4.30 -1.99
N ASP A 22 -12.60 5.14 -1.63
CA ASP A 22 -12.51 6.50 -2.18
C ASP A 22 -12.44 6.50 -3.71
N LEU A 23 -11.76 5.53 -4.33
CA LEU A 23 -11.66 5.44 -5.79
C LEU A 23 -12.96 5.06 -6.50
N GLU A 24 -13.93 4.49 -5.76
CA GLU A 24 -15.27 4.17 -6.28
C GLU A 24 -16.14 5.43 -6.38
N VAL A 25 -15.93 6.40 -5.48
CA VAL A 25 -16.77 7.61 -5.36
C VAL A 25 -16.08 8.90 -5.81
N LEU A 26 -14.75 8.97 -5.77
CA LEU A 26 -13.97 10.14 -6.15
C LEU A 26 -13.26 9.95 -7.49
N ARG A 27 -12.95 11.09 -8.13
CA ARG A 27 -12.01 11.12 -9.26
C ARG A 27 -10.62 10.74 -8.74
N VAL A 28 -9.83 10.06 -9.58
CA VAL A 28 -8.47 9.65 -9.21
C VAL A 28 -7.60 10.85 -8.82
N GLU A 29 -7.75 11.96 -9.52
CA GLU A 29 -6.99 13.19 -9.32
C GLU A 29 -7.40 13.97 -8.05
N ASP A 30 -8.41 13.49 -7.32
CA ASP A 30 -8.92 14.17 -6.13
C ASP A 30 -7.85 14.34 -5.05
N ARG A 31 -7.83 15.53 -4.43
CA ARG A 31 -6.86 15.91 -3.40
C ARG A 31 -6.91 15.00 -2.17
N ARG A 32 -8.07 14.41 -1.85
CA ARG A 32 -8.24 13.46 -0.74
C ARG A 32 -7.52 12.15 -1.02
N VAL A 33 -7.63 11.63 -2.25
CA VAL A 33 -6.89 10.44 -2.70
C VAL A 33 -5.39 10.73 -2.66
N ALA A 34 -4.96 11.89 -3.20
CA ALA A 34 -3.57 12.31 -3.18
C ALA A 34 -3.01 12.42 -1.74
N GLY A 35 -3.77 13.03 -0.82
CA GLY A 35 -3.40 13.18 0.58
C GLY A 35 -3.26 11.83 1.31
N LYS A 36 -4.22 10.92 1.11
CA LYS A 36 -4.16 9.56 1.67
C LYS A 36 -2.95 8.77 1.14
N LEU A 37 -2.66 8.87 -0.16
CA LEU A 37 -1.47 8.23 -0.75
C LEU A 37 -0.16 8.83 -0.22
N ALA A 38 -0.09 10.16 -0.05
CA ALA A 38 1.09 10.81 0.53
C ALA A 38 1.33 10.36 1.98
N GLY A 39 0.28 10.36 2.81
CA GLY A 39 0.36 9.89 4.19
C GLY A 39 0.70 8.39 4.30
N LEU A 40 0.18 7.56 3.38
CA LEU A 40 0.57 6.16 3.30
C LEU A 40 2.06 6.01 2.90
N ALA A 41 2.54 6.79 1.93
CA ALA A 41 3.94 6.74 1.49
C ALA A 41 4.92 7.08 2.61
N VAL A 42 4.61 8.11 3.42
CA VAL A 42 5.42 8.49 4.59
C VAL A 42 5.47 7.33 5.60
N ARG A 43 4.30 6.78 5.97
CA ARG A 43 4.23 5.67 6.93
C ARG A 43 4.97 4.43 6.43
N LEU A 44 4.78 4.04 5.18
CA LEU A 44 5.47 2.90 4.59
C LEU A 44 6.99 3.09 4.57
N ARG A 45 7.47 4.31 4.27
CA ARG A 45 8.92 4.60 4.32
C ARG A 45 9.48 4.48 5.74
N GLN A 46 8.77 4.99 6.74
CA GLN A 46 9.18 4.89 8.15
C GLN A 46 9.15 3.45 8.66
N GLN A 47 8.19 2.65 8.21
CA GLN A 47 7.96 1.28 8.67
C GLN A 47 8.69 0.23 7.81
N ALA A 48 9.23 0.59 6.65
CA ALA A 48 9.93 -0.33 5.75
C ALA A 48 11.00 -1.21 6.43
N PRO A 49 11.83 -0.69 7.37
CA PRO A 49 12.80 -1.52 8.08
C PRO A 49 12.19 -2.68 8.89
N LEU A 50 10.90 -2.59 9.26
CA LEU A 50 10.18 -3.65 9.97
C LEU A 50 9.89 -4.87 9.07
N TRP A 51 10.02 -4.73 7.74
CA TRP A 51 9.74 -5.79 6.78
C TRP A 51 10.92 -5.96 5.80
N PRO A 52 12.07 -6.54 6.21
CA PRO A 52 13.29 -6.55 5.41
C PRO A 52 13.12 -7.07 3.97
N ALA A 53 12.25 -8.07 3.76
CA ALA A 53 12.00 -8.64 2.43
C ALA A 53 11.00 -7.85 1.55
N TYR A 54 10.22 -6.92 2.13
CA TYR A 54 9.07 -6.28 1.47
C TYR A 54 8.99 -4.76 1.63
N GLY A 55 9.70 -4.17 2.58
CA GLY A 55 9.60 -2.75 2.93
C GLY A 55 9.91 -1.85 1.75
N GLU A 56 11.05 -2.07 1.08
CA GLU A 56 11.43 -1.31 -0.12
C GLU A 56 10.42 -1.50 -1.26
N ARG A 57 9.93 -2.73 -1.45
CA ARG A 57 8.92 -3.03 -2.47
C ARG A 57 7.63 -2.26 -2.21
N LEU A 58 7.18 -2.16 -0.96
CA LEU A 58 6.01 -1.36 -0.58
C LEU A 58 6.23 0.13 -0.84
N VAL A 59 7.43 0.65 -0.59
CA VAL A 59 7.81 2.05 -0.89
C VAL A 59 7.80 2.32 -2.40
N ILE A 60 8.27 1.39 -3.22
CA ILE A 60 8.22 1.49 -4.68
C ILE A 60 6.76 1.46 -5.16
N VAL A 61 5.97 0.51 -4.69
CA VAL A 61 4.56 0.34 -5.08
C VAL A 61 3.73 1.57 -4.71
N VAL A 62 3.93 2.18 -3.53
CA VAL A 62 3.20 3.41 -3.18
C VAL A 62 3.68 4.63 -3.96
N SER A 63 4.96 4.67 -4.36
CA SER A 63 5.47 5.71 -5.28
C SER A 63 4.82 5.59 -6.66
N ARG A 64 4.74 4.37 -7.20
CA ARG A 64 4.03 4.10 -8.45
C ARG A 64 2.54 4.42 -8.37
N ALA A 65 1.89 4.11 -7.25
CA ALA A 65 0.50 4.50 -7.02
C ALA A 65 0.32 6.03 -7.11
N ARG A 66 1.25 6.83 -6.59
CA ARG A 66 1.19 8.30 -6.70
C ARG A 66 1.39 8.81 -8.13
N GLU A 67 2.26 8.17 -8.91
CA GLU A 67 2.42 8.49 -10.34
C GLU A 67 1.13 8.22 -11.12
N LEU A 68 0.54 7.05 -10.91
CA LEU A 68 -0.74 6.66 -11.53
C LEU A 68 -1.88 7.59 -11.11
N GLN A 69 -1.87 8.01 -9.85
CA GLN A 69 -2.82 8.99 -9.34
C GLN A 69 -2.70 10.35 -10.07
N ARG A 70 -1.48 10.84 -10.25
CA ARG A 70 -1.23 12.10 -11.00
C ARG A 70 -1.56 12.00 -12.48
N ALA A 71 -1.41 10.81 -13.06
CA ALA A 71 -1.75 10.53 -14.45
C ALA A 71 -3.25 10.26 -14.66
N GLY A 72 -4.06 10.21 -13.60
CA GLY A 72 -5.48 9.89 -13.69
C GLY A 72 -5.79 8.42 -14.03
N ASP A 73 -4.80 7.52 -13.99
CA ASP A 73 -4.98 6.10 -14.35
C ASP A 73 -5.65 5.32 -13.21
N ARG A 74 -6.99 5.25 -13.27
CA ARG A 74 -7.81 4.52 -12.29
C ARG A 74 -7.50 3.02 -12.29
N THR A 75 -7.38 2.41 -13.46
CA THR A 75 -7.24 0.95 -13.60
C THR A 75 -5.90 0.51 -13.05
N GLY A 76 -4.82 1.17 -13.47
CA GLY A 76 -3.48 0.95 -12.95
C GLY A 76 -3.41 1.20 -11.45
N LEU A 77 -3.94 2.32 -10.96
CA LEU A 77 -3.93 2.66 -9.53
C LEU A 77 -4.64 1.58 -8.70
N THR A 78 -5.83 1.17 -9.12
CA THR A 78 -6.62 0.14 -8.43
C THR A 78 -5.89 -1.20 -8.40
N ALA A 79 -5.26 -1.60 -9.52
CA ALA A 79 -4.49 -2.83 -9.59
C ALA A 79 -3.30 -2.81 -8.63
N VAL A 80 -2.52 -1.72 -8.62
CA VAL A 80 -1.35 -1.56 -7.74
C VAL A 80 -1.76 -1.54 -6.26
N LEU A 81 -2.85 -0.85 -5.90
CA LEU A 81 -3.37 -0.86 -4.54
C LEU A 81 -3.84 -2.24 -4.09
N ARG A 82 -4.47 -3.02 -4.99
CA ARG A 82 -4.86 -4.41 -4.69
C ARG A 82 -3.66 -5.33 -4.47
N ILE A 83 -2.58 -5.15 -5.23
CA ILE A 83 -1.31 -5.88 -5.02
C ILE A 83 -0.73 -5.54 -3.65
N MET A 84 -0.60 -4.23 -3.34
CA MET A 84 -0.10 -3.75 -2.06
C MET A 84 -0.92 -4.32 -0.89
N LEU A 85 -2.25 -4.30 -1.02
CA LEU A 85 -3.19 -4.82 -0.03
C LEU A 85 -2.97 -6.30 0.28
N ARG A 86 -2.73 -7.14 -0.75
CA ARG A 86 -2.40 -8.56 -0.55
C ARG A 86 -1.10 -8.74 0.21
N TRP A 87 -0.08 -7.94 -0.08
CA TRP A 87 1.20 -8.02 0.62
C TRP A 87 1.07 -7.60 2.08
N LEU A 88 0.43 -6.47 2.35
CA LEU A 88 0.19 -5.96 3.69
C LEU A 88 -0.65 -6.93 4.54
N PHE A 89 -1.68 -7.56 3.96
CA PHE A 89 -2.48 -8.58 4.65
C PHE A 89 -1.64 -9.80 5.05
N ARG A 90 -0.71 -10.22 4.19
CA ARG A 90 0.15 -11.35 4.52
C ARG A 90 1.22 -10.99 5.55
N LEU A 91 1.79 -9.79 5.47
CA LEU A 91 2.70 -9.25 6.49
C LEU A 91 2.02 -9.14 7.87
N SER A 92 0.77 -8.67 7.93
CA SER A 92 0.02 -8.56 9.20
C SER A 92 -0.27 -9.91 9.85
N ARG A 93 -0.39 -10.97 9.04
CA ARG A 93 -0.50 -12.36 9.51
C ARG A 93 0.82 -12.98 9.96
N GLY A 94 1.96 -12.32 9.76
CA GLY A 94 3.29 -12.87 10.07
C GLY A 94 3.78 -13.88 9.04
N ALA A 95 3.23 -13.87 7.81
CA ALA A 95 3.70 -14.76 6.75
C ALA A 95 5.02 -14.22 6.18
N ALA A 96 6.13 -14.89 6.50
CA ALA A 96 7.47 -14.50 6.07
C ALA A 96 7.79 -14.78 4.59
N ARG A 97 6.94 -15.53 3.87
CA ARG A 97 7.15 -15.89 2.45
C ARG A 97 5.89 -15.68 1.61
N LEU A 98 6.03 -14.92 0.53
CA LEU A 98 5.04 -14.80 -0.54
C LEU A 98 5.49 -15.59 -1.78
N PRO A 99 4.55 -16.06 -2.63
CA PRO A 99 4.91 -16.72 -3.88
C PRO A 99 5.72 -15.75 -4.75
N GLY A 100 6.81 -16.25 -5.34
CA GLY A 100 7.77 -15.46 -6.13
C GLY A 100 9.11 -15.19 -5.44
N GLY A 101 9.32 -15.70 -4.22
CA GLY A 101 10.62 -15.76 -3.56
C GLY A 101 11.14 -17.19 -3.53
N GLN A 102 11.51 -17.73 -4.68
CA GLN A 102 12.51 -18.80 -4.75
C GLN A 102 13.75 -18.13 -5.34
N HIS A 103 14.75 -17.90 -4.51
CA HIS A 103 16.18 -17.90 -4.81
C HIS A 103 16.91 -17.63 -3.50
#